data_AF-A0A350ZZS0-F1
#
_entry.id   AF-A0A350ZZS0-F1
#
_cell.length_a   1.000
_cell.length_b   1.000
_cell.length_c   1.000
_cell.angle_alpha   90.00
_cell.angle_beta   90.00
_cell.angle_gamma   90.00
#
_symmetry.space_group_name_H-M   'P 1'
#
loop_
_entity.id
_entity.type
_entity.pdbx_description
1 polymer ?
#
loop_
_entity_poly.entity_id
_entity_poly.type
_entity_poly.pdbx_seq_one_letter_code
_entity_poly.pdbx_strand_id
1 'polypeptide(L)' 'MPVQARASFTLEAIIDAASEILQTQGVDAVTTRKVAARAGVSVGAVYQYFPDKEAILMQISERIMD' A
#
# COMPACT_ATOMS: atom_id res chain seq x y z
N MET A 1 20.57 -9.77 -1.46
CA MET A 1 19.39 -10.03 -0.59
C MET A 1 18.42 -10.91 -1.37
N PRO A 2 17.78 -11.93 -0.76
CA PRO A 2 16.80 -12.76 -1.45
C PRO A 2 15.60 -11.92 -1.89
N VAL A 3 15.08 -12.17 -3.11
CA VAL A 3 13.99 -11.40 -3.74
C VAL A 3 12.75 -11.31 -2.83
N GLN A 4 12.49 -12.36 -2.05
CA GLN A 4 11.35 -12.44 -1.13
C GLN A 4 11.41 -11.40 -0.01
N ALA A 5 12.56 -11.17 0.62
CA ALA A 5 12.68 -10.22 1.72
C ALA A 5 12.43 -8.77 1.27
N ARG A 6 12.87 -8.42 0.06
CA ARG A 6 12.62 -7.09 -0.53
C ARG A 6 11.15 -6.93 -0.90
N ALA A 7 10.51 -8.01 -1.37
CA ALA A 7 9.10 -7.99 -1.73
C ALA A 7 8.20 -7.75 -0.50
N SER A 8 8.45 -8.49 0.58
CA SER A 8 7.73 -8.31 1.85
C SER A 8 7.88 -6.88 2.41
N PHE A 9 9.10 -6.33 2.42
CA PHE A 9 9.32 -4.96 2.87
C PHE A 9 8.57 -3.92 2.03
N THR A 10 8.53 -4.12 0.71
CA THR A 10 7.83 -3.21 -0.21
C THR A 10 6.32 -3.26 0.03
N LEU A 11 5.77 -4.47 0.22
CA LEU A 11 4.37 -4.67 0.52
C LEU A 11 3.97 -3.99 1.84
N GLU A 12 4.74 -4.20 2.91
CA GLU A 12 4.51 -3.56 4.21
C GLU A 12 4.53 -2.03 4.10
N ALA A 13 5.53 -1.46 3.43
CA ALA A 13 5.63 -0.02 3.21
C ALA A 13 4.41 0.55 2.46
N ILE A 14 3.89 -0.17 1.46
CA ILE A 14 2.69 0.23 0.72
C ILE A 14 1.45 0.22 1.61
N ILE A 15 1.27 -0.84 2.41
CA ILE A 15 0.12 -0.97 3.32
C ILE A 15 0.16 0.11 4.38
N ASP A 16 1.30 0.31 5.06
CA ASP A 16 1.44 1.32 6.11
C ASP A 16 1.20 2.74 5.55
N ALA A 17 1.74 3.02 4.35
CA ALA A 17 1.53 4.28 3.66
C ALA A 17 0.04 4.53 3.36
N ALA A 18 -0.67 3.52 2.87
CA ALA A 18 -2.09 3.61 2.57
C ALA A 18 -2.95 3.73 3.85
N SER A 19 -2.63 2.96 4.90
CA SER A 19 -3.33 2.99 6.18
C SER A 19 -3.28 4.36 6.84
N GLU A 20 -2.15 5.05 6.87
CA GLU A 20 -2.15 6.40 7.46
C GLU A 20 -2.76 7.46 6.53
N ILE A 21 -2.74 7.31 5.20
CA ILE A 21 -3.56 8.19 4.33
C ILE A 21 -5.04 8.01 4.65
N LEU A 22 -5.49 6.76 4.77
CA LEU A 22 -6.88 6.44 5.10
C LEU A 22 -7.29 7.05 6.44
N GLN A 23 -6.47 6.88 7.48
CA GLN A 23 -6.75 7.39 8.82
C GLN A 23 -6.73 8.92 8.91
N THR A 24 -5.84 9.59 8.16
CA THR A 24 -5.65 11.04 8.26
C THR A 24 -6.52 11.84 7.31
N GLN A 25 -6.87 11.27 6.15
CA GLN A 25 -7.46 12.01 5.02
C GLN A 25 -8.66 11.30 4.40
N GLY A 26 -9.04 10.12 4.89
CA GLY A 26 -10.20 9.36 4.43
C GLY A 26 -9.94 8.55 3.15
N VAL A 27 -10.96 7.77 2.78
CA VAL A 27 -10.89 6.75 1.71
C VAL A 27 -10.62 7.35 0.33
N ASP A 28 -11.18 8.52 0.03
CA ASP A 28 -11.02 9.17 -1.28
C ASP A 28 -9.59 9.69 -1.51
N ALA A 29 -8.84 9.93 -0.43
CA ALA A 29 -7.45 10.35 -0.51
C ALA A 29 -6.49 9.20 -0.83
N VAL A 30 -6.90 7.94 -0.63
CA VAL A 30 -6.09 6.77 -0.93
C VAL A 30 -6.01 6.63 -2.45
N THR A 31 -4.85 6.90 -3.02
CA THR A 31 -4.61 6.71 -4.46
C THR A 31 -3.27 6.04 -4.66
N THR A 32 -3.12 5.21 -5.68
CA THR A 32 -1.86 4.50 -5.99
C THR A 32 -0.66 5.46 -6.06
N ARG A 33 -0.86 6.65 -6.64
CA ARG A 33 0.17 7.70 -6.70
C ARG A 33 0.59 8.22 -5.33
N LYS A 34 -0.38 8.55 -4.47
CA LYS A 34 -0.11 9.12 -3.14
C LYS A 34 0.49 8.09 -2.21
N VAL A 35 0.01 6.84 -2.30
CA VAL A 35 0.56 5.69 -1.60
C VAL A 35 2.01 5.45 -2.02
N ALA A 36 2.29 5.41 -3.34
CA ALA A 36 3.66 5.24 -3.85
C ALA A 36 4.62 6.33 -3.33
N ALA A 37 4.21 7.59 -3.45
CA ALA A 37 5.01 8.72 -3.00
C ALA A 37 5.34 8.63 -1.51
N ARG A 38 4.38 8.17 -0.70
CA ARG A 38 4.52 8.10 0.75
C ARG A 38 5.27 6.86 1.24
N ALA A 39 5.11 5.74 0.53
CA ALA A 39 5.88 4.51 0.77
C ALA A 39 7.33 4.60 0.26
N GLY A 40 7.68 5.65 -0.48
CA GLY A 40 9.02 5.80 -1.07
C GLY A 40 9.29 4.82 -2.22
N VAL A 41 8.25 4.41 -2.94
CA VAL A 41 8.32 3.43 -4.04
C VAL A 41 7.80 4.03 -5.35
N SER A 42 8.07 3.37 -6.47
CA SER A 42 7.48 3.78 -7.75
C SER A 42 6.01 3.39 -7.82
N VAL A 43 5.21 4.14 -8.60
CA VAL A 43 3.81 3.77 -8.86
C VAL A 43 3.73 2.38 -9.55
N GLY A 44 4.69 2.06 -10.41
CA GLY A 44 4.80 0.73 -11.02
C GLY A 44 5.03 -0.38 -9.99
N ALA A 45 5.79 -0.13 -8.92
CA ALA A 45 5.93 -1.08 -7.82
C ALA A 45 4.59 -1.27 -7.10
N VAL A 46 3.80 -0.21 -6.87
CA VAL A 46 2.44 -0.37 -6.30
C VAL A 46 1.58 -1.27 -7.18
N TYR A 47 1.57 -1.05 -8.50
CA TYR A 47 0.82 -1.88 -9.44
C TYR A 47 1.30 -3.34 -9.53
N GLN A 48 2.53 -3.66 -9.11
CA GLN A 48 2.99 -5.04 -9.02
C GLN A 48 2.35 -5.81 -7.86
N TYR A 49 1.90 -5.12 -6.81
CA TYR A 49 1.23 -5.73 -5.64
C TYR A 49 -0.28 -5.55 -5.68
N PHE A 50 -0.75 -4.37 -6.11
CA PHE A 50 -2.15 -3.99 -6.06
C PHE A 50 -2.62 -3.42 -7.41
N PRO A 51 -3.60 -4.05 -8.07
CA PRO A 51 -4.09 -3.58 -9.37
C PRO A 51 -4.81 -2.22 -9.28
N ASP A 52 -5.42 -1.89 -8.13
CA ASP A 52 -6.20 -0.68 -7.91
C ASP A 52 -6.24 -0.27 -6.41
N LYS A 53 -7.01 0.79 -6.11
CA LYS A 53 -7.17 1.31 -4.75
C LYS A 53 -7.94 0.32 -3.88
N GLU A 54 -8.94 -0.34 -4.46
CA GLU A 54 -9.86 -1.25 -3.80
C GLU A 54 -9.12 -2.47 -3.25
N ALA A 55 -8.17 -3.02 -4.00
CA ALA A 55 -7.28 -4.08 -3.54
C ALA A 55 -6.43 -3.67 -2.33
N ILE A 56 -5.94 -2.42 -2.30
CA ILE A 56 -5.20 -1.88 -1.15
C ILE A 56 -6.12 -1.81 0.08
N LEU A 57 -7.34 -1.28 -0.08
CA LEU A 57 -8.30 -1.14 1.01
C LEU A 57 -8.77 -2.49 1.56
N MET A 58 -8.94 -3.49 0.69
CA MET A 58 -9.25 -4.87 1.10
C MET A 58 -8.14 -5.44 1.97
N GLN A 59 -6.88 -5.31 1.55
CA GLN A 59 -5.73 -5.78 2.32
C GLN A 59 -5.62 -5.09 3.70
N ILE A 60 -5.91 -3.79 3.76
CA ILE A 60 -5.96 -3.07 5.05
C ILE A 60 -7.07 -3.63 5.94
N SER A 61 -8.24 -3.90 5.35
CA SER A 61 -9.40 -4.43 6.07
C SER A 61 -9.12 -5.83 6.63
N GLU A 62 -8.47 -6.70 5.84
CA GLU A 62 -8.01 -8.02 6.29
C GLU A 62 -7.06 -7.91 7.48
N ARG A 63 -6.07 -7.01 7.41
CA ARG A 63 -5.09 -6.80 8.49
C ARG A 63 -5.70 -6.29 9.81
N ILE A 64 -6.88 -5.66 9.76
CA ILE A 64 -7.60 -5.19 10.96
C ILE A 64 -8.44 -6.31 11.59
N MET A 65 -8.86 -7.29 10.78
CA MET A 65 -9.71 -8.40 11.22
C MET A 65 -8.92 -9.58 11.82
N ASP A 66 -7.61 -9.61 11.63
CA ASP A 66 -6.66 -10.54 12.26
C ASP A 66 -6.14 -10.02 13.61
#